data_AF-A0A2I1K8X0-F1
#
_entry.id   AF-A0A2I1K8X0-F1
#
_cell.length_a   1.000
_cell.length_b   1.000
_cell.length_c   1.000
_cell.angle_alpha   90.00
_cell.angle_beta   90.00
_cell.angle_gamma   90.00
#
_symmetry.space_group_name_H-M   'P 1'
#
loop_
_entity.id
_entity.type
_entity.pdbx_description
1 polymer ?
#
loop_
_entity_poly.entity_id
_entity_poly.type
_entity_poly.pdbx_seq_one_letter_code
_entity_poly.pdbx_strand_id
1 'polypeptide(L)'
;MKSICDVVGVKYPIFQGSMAAVAEAPLVGAVSEAGGLGILATAGRDGKWVRDQIHQIRQITSKPFAVNVMLLSHRTEEVLKVVVEENVKIVTTGAGNPVPFIGLLKEAGIMVIPVVANAHQAQKVEDAGADAVVCEGTEAGGHVGEVTTLPLARAVIQAVNIPVVIAGGICDGRGLAAAFALGAQGVQMGTVFCASQEAPIAQEYKEAIVNCQLTDTVVIGREIGAPVRLIKSDAVKELADQIKGGLSRDEFEKLNLGALVKALTKGDTEEGIVTIGQVAGNVTAIRPVKEIIESVVTEAKEVLNNLSAF
;
A
#
# COMPACT_ATOMS: atom_id res chain seq x y z
N MET A 1 -7.78 23.61 6.66
CA MET A 1 -7.61 22.18 6.97
C MET A 1 -6.12 21.93 7.18
N LYS A 2 -5.71 21.14 8.17
CA LYS A 2 -4.30 20.72 8.30
C LYS A 2 -3.94 19.85 7.10
N SER A 3 -2.73 19.97 6.55
CA SER A 3 -2.29 19.11 5.46
C SER A 3 -2.08 17.68 5.96
N ILE A 4 -2.14 16.67 5.09
CA ILE A 4 -1.81 15.29 5.50
C ILE A 4 -0.41 15.21 6.14
N CYS A 5 0.55 16.01 5.66
CA CYS A 5 1.88 16.10 6.25
C CYS A 5 1.84 16.56 7.72
N ASP A 6 1.03 17.57 8.04
CA ASP A 6 0.86 18.05 9.43
C ASP A 6 0.12 17.02 10.30
N VAL A 7 -0.80 16.27 9.69
CA VAL A 7 -1.58 15.24 10.37
C VAL A 7 -0.68 14.08 10.79
N VAL A 8 0.12 13.53 9.87
CA VAL A 8 0.98 12.36 10.17
C VAL A 8 2.41 12.72 10.61
N GLY A 9 2.80 13.99 10.54
CA GLY A 9 4.12 14.47 10.95
C GLY A 9 5.26 14.16 9.97
N VAL A 10 4.98 14.11 8.66
CA VAL A 10 5.98 13.81 7.62
C VAL A 10 6.30 15.03 6.75
N LYS A 11 7.42 14.99 6.03
CA LYS A 11 7.86 16.11 5.16
C LYS A 11 7.12 16.11 3.83
N TYR A 12 6.93 14.93 3.25
CA TYR A 12 6.35 14.77 1.92
C TYR A 12 5.07 13.94 2.00
N PRO A 13 4.01 14.32 1.25
CA PRO A 13 2.71 13.65 1.29
C PRO A 13 2.71 12.36 0.46
N ILE A 14 3.70 11.52 0.72
CA ILE A 14 4.00 10.28 0.02
C ILE A 14 4.05 9.16 1.05
N PHE A 15 3.12 8.24 0.94
CA PHE A 15 3.05 7.03 1.76
C PHE A 15 3.59 5.86 0.94
N GLN A 16 4.40 5.02 1.58
CA GLN A 16 4.71 3.71 1.01
C GLN A 16 3.59 2.73 1.39
N GLY A 17 2.97 2.10 0.39
CA GLY A 17 1.80 1.23 0.61
C GLY A 17 2.16 -0.06 1.35
N SER A 18 1.27 -0.55 2.22
CA SER A 18 1.50 -1.76 3.00
C SER A 18 1.54 -3.02 2.13
N MET A 19 2.74 -3.52 1.83
CA MET A 19 2.97 -4.67 0.95
C MET A 19 3.50 -5.86 1.75
N ALA A 20 2.72 -6.94 1.82
CA ALA A 20 3.08 -8.14 2.57
C ALA A 20 4.43 -8.71 2.11
N ALA A 21 5.32 -9.02 3.07
CA ALA A 21 6.68 -9.54 2.82
C ALA A 21 7.60 -8.62 1.97
N VAL A 22 7.21 -7.36 1.74
CA VAL A 22 8.05 -6.33 1.11
C VAL A 22 8.27 -5.16 2.06
N ALA A 23 7.19 -4.69 2.68
CA ALA A 23 7.18 -3.55 3.58
C ALA A 23 7.65 -3.95 4.99
N GLU A 24 8.92 -4.33 5.07
CA GLU A 24 9.65 -4.66 6.30
C GLU A 24 10.60 -3.52 6.70
N ALA A 25 11.26 -3.66 7.84
CA ALA A 25 12.02 -2.59 8.48
C ALA A 25 13.00 -1.82 7.57
N PRO A 26 13.80 -2.46 6.68
CA PRO A 26 14.70 -1.73 5.79
C PRO A 26 13.98 -0.72 4.89
N LEU A 27 12.89 -1.14 4.24
CA LEU A 27 12.11 -0.28 3.35
C LEU A 27 11.36 0.80 4.14
N VAL A 28 10.69 0.40 5.22
CA VAL A 28 9.87 1.30 6.04
C VAL A 28 10.73 2.39 6.68
N GLY A 29 11.89 2.00 7.22
CA GLY A 29 12.87 2.93 7.78
C GLY A 29 13.41 3.89 6.72
N ALA A 30 13.77 3.40 5.53
CA ALA A 30 14.28 4.22 4.44
C ALA A 30 13.26 5.26 3.94
N VAL A 31 11.98 4.87 3.78
CA VAL A 31 10.91 5.79 3.34
C VAL A 31 10.69 6.90 4.37
N SER A 32 10.60 6.51 5.64
CA SER A 32 10.42 7.45 6.74
C SER A 32 11.64 8.38 6.86
N GLU A 33 12.85 7.86 6.70
CA GLU A 33 14.09 8.64 6.70
C GLU A 33 14.16 9.63 5.54
N ALA A 34 13.69 9.24 4.36
CA ALA A 34 13.58 10.12 3.19
C ALA A 34 12.47 11.20 3.33
N GLY A 35 11.65 11.13 4.39
CA GLY A 35 10.64 12.13 4.73
C GLY A 35 9.23 11.84 4.25
N GLY A 36 8.97 10.64 3.68
CA GLY A 36 7.63 10.12 3.48
C GLY A 36 7.11 9.40 4.73
N LEU A 37 5.98 8.69 4.60
CA LEU A 37 5.48 7.78 5.64
C LEU A 37 5.78 6.33 5.23
N GLY A 38 6.71 5.69 5.93
CA GLY A 38 6.90 4.24 5.82
C GLY A 38 5.78 3.49 6.55
N ILE A 39 5.31 2.37 5.99
CA ILE A 39 4.20 1.60 6.56
C ILE A 39 4.58 0.13 6.64
N LEU A 40 4.82 -0.38 7.86
CA LEU A 40 5.13 -1.78 8.14
C LEU A 40 3.92 -2.67 7.85
N ALA A 41 4.06 -3.67 6.99
CA ALA A 41 3.01 -4.64 6.71
C ALA A 41 3.07 -5.82 7.70
N THR A 42 2.07 -5.98 8.56
CA THR A 42 2.04 -7.10 9.52
C THR A 42 1.65 -8.42 8.86
N ALA A 43 0.74 -8.41 7.88
CA ALA A 43 0.38 -9.55 7.02
C ALA A 43 0.18 -10.89 7.76
N GLY A 44 -0.40 -10.87 8.96
CA GLY A 44 -0.65 -12.07 9.77
C GLY A 44 0.58 -12.67 10.48
N ARG A 45 1.69 -11.93 10.54
CA ARG A 45 2.84 -12.24 11.42
C ARG A 45 2.44 -12.10 12.89
N ASP A 46 3.21 -12.74 13.76
CA ASP A 46 3.00 -12.70 15.21
C ASP A 46 3.49 -11.39 15.85
N GLY A 47 3.04 -11.15 17.08
CA GLY A 47 3.38 -9.92 17.80
C GLY A 47 4.86 -9.80 18.11
N LYS A 48 5.58 -10.93 18.26
CA LYS A 48 7.03 -10.92 18.45
C LYS A 48 7.72 -10.36 17.20
N TRP A 49 7.38 -10.88 16.03
CA TRP A 49 7.93 -10.41 14.75
C TRP A 49 7.60 -8.92 14.54
N VAL A 50 6.36 -8.50 14.82
CA VAL A 50 5.96 -7.09 14.70
C VAL A 50 6.80 -6.19 15.62
N ARG A 51 7.02 -6.61 16.87
CA ARG A 51 7.88 -5.88 17.82
C ARG A 51 9.32 -5.78 17.32
N ASP A 52 9.88 -6.89 16.85
CA ASP A 52 11.25 -6.91 16.33
C ASP A 52 11.42 -5.97 15.12
N GLN A 53 10.42 -5.90 14.22
CA GLN A 53 10.42 -4.99 13.08
C GLN A 53 10.31 -3.52 13.51
N ILE A 54 9.45 -3.19 14.47
CA ILE A 54 9.34 -1.85 15.06
C ILE A 54 10.69 -1.38 15.62
N HIS A 55 11.40 -2.26 16.34
CA HIS A 55 12.71 -1.94 16.89
C HIS A 55 13.75 -1.70 15.80
N GLN A 56 13.78 -2.51 14.74
CA GLN A 56 14.66 -2.32 13.59
C GLN A 56 14.38 -1.01 12.85
N ILE A 57 13.10 -0.65 12.65
CA ILE A 57 12.73 0.65 12.03
C ILE A 57 13.30 1.81 12.85
N ARG A 58 13.18 1.74 14.18
CA ARG A 58 13.71 2.77 15.11
C ARG A 58 15.23 2.85 15.13
N GLN A 59 15.94 1.81 14.71
CA GLN A 59 17.40 1.86 14.52
C GLN A 59 17.77 2.61 13.23
N ILE A 60 16.89 2.60 12.23
CA ILE A 60 17.12 3.27 10.94
C ILE A 60 16.73 4.75 11.00
N THR A 61 15.63 5.07 11.68
CA THR A 61 15.07 6.43 11.71
C THR A 61 14.37 6.79 13.01
N SER A 62 14.40 8.08 13.35
CA SER A 62 13.59 8.67 14.42
C SER A 62 12.31 9.34 13.91
N LYS A 63 12.07 9.34 12.60
CA LYS A 63 10.89 9.95 11.95
C LYS A 63 9.66 9.04 12.07
N PRO A 64 8.44 9.61 11.92
CA PRO A 64 7.20 8.82 12.02
C PRO A 64 7.13 7.70 10.97
N PHE A 65 6.60 6.56 11.41
CA PHE A 65 6.19 5.44 10.57
C PHE A 65 4.85 4.90 11.06
N ALA A 66 4.17 4.13 10.21
CA ALA A 66 2.91 3.47 10.54
C ALA A 66 3.04 1.95 10.57
N VAL A 67 2.08 1.29 11.23
CA VAL A 67 1.91 -0.17 11.20
C VAL A 67 0.56 -0.48 10.56
N ASN A 68 0.56 -1.29 9.51
CA ASN A 68 -0.65 -1.80 8.89
C ASN A 68 -1.14 -3.06 9.58
N VAL A 69 -2.38 -3.05 10.06
CA VAL A 69 -3.02 -4.21 10.69
C VAL A 69 -4.01 -4.84 9.71
N MET A 70 -3.76 -6.12 9.38
CA MET A 70 -4.71 -6.95 8.63
C MET A 70 -5.79 -7.45 9.60
N LEU A 71 -7.01 -6.93 9.46
CA LEU A 71 -8.10 -7.15 10.42
C LEU A 71 -8.82 -8.50 10.25
N LEU A 72 -8.60 -9.20 9.13
CA LEU A 72 -9.04 -10.59 8.95
C LEU A 72 -8.09 -11.63 9.58
N SER A 73 -6.98 -11.19 10.16
CA SER A 73 -6.03 -12.11 10.78
C SER A 73 -6.54 -12.63 12.13
N HIS A 74 -6.32 -13.91 12.42
CA HIS A 74 -6.51 -14.46 13.76
C HIS A 74 -5.58 -13.85 14.82
N ARG A 75 -4.59 -13.03 14.40
CA ARG A 75 -3.61 -12.36 15.26
C ARG A 75 -3.87 -10.87 15.44
N THR A 76 -5.00 -10.34 14.97
CA THR A 76 -5.29 -8.90 15.02
C THR A 76 -5.16 -8.33 16.43
N GLU A 77 -5.74 -8.98 17.45
CA GLU A 77 -5.64 -8.52 18.85
C GLU A 77 -4.20 -8.53 19.38
N GLU A 78 -3.45 -9.58 19.07
CA GLU A 78 -2.03 -9.71 19.45
C GLU A 78 -1.20 -8.55 18.86
N VAL A 79 -1.40 -8.26 17.57
CA VAL A 79 -0.71 -7.18 16.87
C VAL A 79 -1.11 -5.80 17.43
N LEU A 80 -2.40 -5.56 17.66
CA LEU A 80 -2.89 -4.29 18.22
C LEU A 80 -2.30 -4.04 19.61
N LYS A 81 -2.18 -5.08 20.45
CA LYS A 81 -1.51 -4.98 21.75
C LYS A 81 -0.05 -4.53 21.60
N VAL A 82 0.70 -5.12 20.68
CA VAL A 82 2.10 -4.72 20.42
C VAL A 82 2.19 -3.28 19.93
N VAL A 83 1.31 -2.86 19.02
CA VAL A 83 1.26 -1.48 18.50
C VAL A 83 1.08 -0.47 19.65
N VAL A 84 0.18 -0.77 20.61
CA VAL A 84 -0.06 0.08 21.79
C VAL A 84 1.13 0.07 22.75
N GLU A 85 1.65 -1.12 23.10
CA GLU A 85 2.79 -1.29 24.00
C GLU A 85 4.05 -0.59 23.48
N GLU A 86 4.28 -0.68 22.16
CA GLU A 86 5.41 -0.05 21.50
C GLU A 86 5.18 1.43 21.21
N ASN A 87 4.01 2.00 21.56
CA ASN A 87 3.69 3.42 21.37
C ASN A 87 3.81 3.87 19.90
N VAL A 88 3.37 3.03 18.97
CA VAL A 88 3.24 3.37 17.55
C VAL A 88 2.20 4.48 17.42
N LYS A 89 2.48 5.49 16.59
CA LYS A 89 1.61 6.68 16.49
C LYS A 89 0.56 6.61 15.41
N ILE A 90 0.77 5.77 14.40
CA ILE A 90 -0.09 5.70 13.22
C ILE A 90 -0.36 4.23 12.89
N VAL A 91 -1.64 3.90 12.74
CA VAL A 91 -2.09 2.60 12.26
C VAL A 91 -2.84 2.78 10.95
N THR A 92 -2.48 1.97 9.96
CA THR A 92 -3.34 1.77 8.80
C THR A 92 -4.06 0.43 8.92
N THR A 93 -5.20 0.28 8.27
CA THR A 93 -5.94 -0.99 8.27
C THR A 93 -6.20 -1.45 6.85
N GLY A 94 -5.91 -2.73 6.60
CA GLY A 94 -6.17 -3.40 5.33
C GLY A 94 -7.48 -4.19 5.36
N ALA A 95 -7.47 -5.39 4.78
CA ALA A 95 -8.66 -6.24 4.70
C ALA A 95 -9.34 -6.48 6.06
N GLY A 96 -10.66 -6.22 6.11
CA GLY A 96 -11.55 -6.40 7.26
C GLY A 96 -12.35 -5.13 7.61
N ASN A 97 -13.03 -5.12 8.76
CA ASN A 97 -13.82 -3.97 9.21
C ASN A 97 -13.08 -3.20 10.33
N PRO A 98 -12.60 -1.97 10.08
CA PRO A 98 -11.85 -1.19 11.08
C PRO A 98 -12.74 -0.52 12.14
N VAL A 99 -14.03 -0.33 11.88
CA VAL A 99 -14.94 0.46 12.74
C VAL A 99 -14.90 0.05 14.22
N PRO A 100 -14.90 -1.25 14.59
CA PRO A 100 -14.84 -1.65 15.99
C PRO A 100 -13.53 -1.29 16.71
N PHE A 101 -12.46 -1.05 15.97
CA PHE A 101 -11.11 -0.83 16.51
C PHE A 101 -10.70 0.65 16.54
N ILE A 102 -11.35 1.51 15.74
CA ILE A 102 -10.97 2.93 15.62
C ILE A 102 -11.02 3.61 16.99
N GLY A 103 -12.14 3.52 17.71
CA GLY A 103 -12.28 4.15 19.04
C GLY A 103 -11.19 3.72 20.04
N LEU A 104 -10.90 2.41 20.11
CA LEU A 104 -9.88 1.85 21.00
C LEU A 104 -8.46 2.36 20.66
N LEU A 105 -8.12 2.42 19.38
CA LEU A 105 -6.84 2.97 18.93
C LEU A 105 -6.74 4.47 19.22
N LYS A 106 -7.84 5.23 19.00
CA LYS A 106 -7.92 6.66 19.30
C LYS A 106 -7.72 6.93 20.80
N GLU A 107 -8.32 6.14 21.69
CA GLU A 107 -8.13 6.24 23.15
C GLU A 107 -6.66 6.01 23.56
N ALA A 108 -5.94 5.15 22.83
CA ALA A 108 -4.50 4.94 23.01
C ALA A 108 -3.63 6.07 22.40
N GLY A 109 -4.23 7.12 21.84
CA GLY A 109 -3.53 8.23 21.19
C GLY A 109 -2.94 7.86 19.83
N ILE A 110 -3.48 6.83 19.19
CA ILE A 110 -3.03 6.32 17.88
C ILE A 110 -3.91 6.93 16.79
N MET A 111 -3.28 7.44 15.75
CA MET A 111 -3.94 7.90 14.54
C MET A 111 -4.37 6.71 13.68
N VAL A 112 -5.58 6.73 13.14
CA VAL A 112 -6.11 5.61 12.34
C VAL A 112 -6.42 6.05 10.91
N ILE A 113 -5.79 5.38 9.93
CA ILE A 113 -5.92 5.67 8.50
C ILE A 113 -6.32 4.39 7.74
N PRO A 114 -7.62 4.10 7.60
CA PRO A 114 -8.09 2.92 6.88
C PRO A 114 -7.91 3.01 5.36
N VAL A 115 -7.68 1.85 4.73
CA VAL A 115 -7.82 1.70 3.27
C VAL A 115 -9.29 1.42 2.94
N VAL A 116 -9.83 2.14 1.96
CA VAL A 116 -11.22 2.04 1.52
C VAL A 116 -11.31 1.88 0.00
N ALA A 117 -12.33 1.15 -0.45
CA ALA A 117 -12.57 0.84 -1.86
C ALA A 117 -13.81 1.54 -2.44
N ASN A 118 -14.55 2.32 -1.63
CA ASN A 118 -15.69 3.13 -2.08
C ASN A 118 -16.04 4.24 -1.07
N ALA A 119 -16.86 5.20 -1.53
CA ALA A 119 -17.31 6.34 -0.74
C ALA A 119 -18.10 5.95 0.52
N HIS A 120 -18.91 4.88 0.48
CA HIS A 120 -19.69 4.43 1.63
C HIS A 120 -18.79 3.92 2.77
N GLN A 121 -17.74 3.18 2.43
CA GLN A 121 -16.72 2.76 3.41
C GLN A 121 -15.98 3.97 3.98
N ALA A 122 -15.64 4.96 3.15
CA ALA A 122 -14.99 6.20 3.59
C ALA A 122 -15.84 6.95 4.62
N GLN A 123 -17.14 7.14 4.36
CA GLN A 123 -18.05 7.78 5.32
C GLN A 123 -18.12 7.01 6.63
N LYS A 124 -18.27 5.68 6.57
CA LYS A 124 -18.35 4.84 7.77
C LYS A 124 -17.14 4.95 8.68
N VAL A 125 -15.94 5.01 8.11
CA VAL A 125 -14.72 5.13 8.92
C VAL A 125 -14.52 6.55 9.42
N GLU A 126 -14.93 7.56 8.66
CA GLU A 126 -14.97 8.95 9.14
C GLU A 126 -15.94 9.09 10.33
N ASP A 127 -17.17 8.58 10.21
CA ASP A 127 -18.17 8.60 11.29
C ASP A 127 -17.67 7.89 12.56
N ALA A 128 -16.81 6.87 12.40
CA ALA A 128 -16.18 6.14 13.48
C ALA A 128 -14.94 6.85 14.07
N GLY A 129 -14.49 7.96 13.48
CA GLY A 129 -13.39 8.78 13.98
C GLY A 129 -12.03 8.54 13.34
N ALA A 130 -11.96 8.00 12.11
CA ALA A 130 -10.72 7.92 11.35
C ALA A 130 -10.13 9.32 11.10
N ASP A 131 -8.80 9.43 11.10
CA ASP A 131 -8.09 10.70 10.98
C ASP A 131 -7.80 11.07 9.52
N ALA A 132 -7.76 10.08 8.64
CA ALA A 132 -7.62 10.17 7.19
C ALA A 132 -8.07 8.84 6.55
N VAL A 133 -8.17 8.80 5.22
CA VAL A 133 -8.41 7.56 4.48
C VAL A 133 -7.46 7.43 3.30
N VAL A 134 -7.11 6.19 2.97
CA VAL A 134 -6.49 5.86 1.69
C VAL A 134 -7.56 5.27 0.78
N CYS A 135 -7.81 5.87 -0.38
CA CYS A 135 -8.70 5.29 -1.39
C CYS A 135 -7.88 4.63 -2.51
N GLU A 136 -8.08 3.34 -2.73
CA GLU A 136 -7.24 2.54 -3.63
C GLU A 136 -7.99 2.07 -4.88
N GLY A 137 -7.52 2.50 -6.05
CA GLY A 137 -8.08 2.10 -7.34
C GLY A 137 -7.65 0.71 -7.78
N THR A 138 -8.45 0.10 -8.67
CA THR A 138 -8.24 -1.28 -9.17
C THR A 138 -6.93 -1.47 -9.94
N GLU A 139 -6.29 -0.41 -10.41
CA GLU A 139 -4.96 -0.41 -11.04
C GLU A 139 -3.79 -0.66 -10.05
N ALA A 140 -4.05 -0.64 -8.74
CA ALA A 140 -3.10 -1.03 -7.70
C ALA A 140 -2.69 -2.52 -7.80
N GLY A 141 -1.61 -2.90 -7.12
CA GLY A 141 -1.13 -4.29 -7.05
C GLY A 141 -1.67 -5.02 -5.83
N GLY A 142 -1.67 -6.36 -5.88
CA GLY A 142 -2.21 -7.16 -4.78
C GLY A 142 -3.74 -7.18 -4.80
N HIS A 143 -4.38 -7.34 -3.64
CA HIS A 143 -5.84 -7.40 -3.57
C HIS A 143 -6.48 -6.06 -3.96
N VAL A 144 -7.45 -6.08 -4.87
CA VAL A 144 -8.01 -4.85 -5.47
C VAL A 144 -9.53 -4.83 -5.53
N GLY A 145 -10.11 -3.62 -5.44
CA GLY A 145 -11.51 -3.39 -5.79
C GLY A 145 -11.79 -3.45 -7.30
N GLU A 146 -12.93 -2.90 -7.71
CA GLU A 146 -13.35 -2.83 -9.12
C GLU A 146 -13.20 -1.44 -9.74
N VAL A 147 -13.33 -0.39 -8.92
CA VAL A 147 -13.37 0.99 -9.40
C VAL A 147 -11.94 1.50 -9.61
N THR A 148 -11.70 2.19 -10.72
CA THR A 148 -10.40 2.79 -11.01
C THR A 148 -10.15 4.03 -10.16
N THR A 149 -8.87 4.44 -10.04
CA THR A 149 -8.45 5.53 -9.15
C THR A 149 -9.19 6.83 -9.42
N LEU A 150 -9.33 7.22 -10.70
CA LEU A 150 -9.95 8.50 -11.08
C LEU A 150 -11.41 8.65 -10.57
N PRO A 151 -12.37 7.77 -10.91
CA PRO A 151 -13.73 7.85 -10.40
C PRO A 151 -13.83 7.57 -8.90
N LEU A 152 -13.00 6.66 -8.36
CA LEU A 152 -13.01 6.34 -6.93
C LEU A 152 -12.63 7.55 -6.08
N ALA A 153 -11.49 8.17 -6.41
CA ALA A 153 -10.97 9.32 -5.67
C ALA A 153 -11.99 10.45 -5.63
N ARG A 154 -12.61 10.79 -6.77
CA ARG A 154 -13.64 11.84 -6.83
C ARG A 154 -14.82 11.54 -5.91
N ALA A 155 -15.31 10.30 -5.92
CA ALA A 155 -16.43 9.91 -5.08
C ALA A 155 -16.09 9.94 -3.59
N VAL A 156 -14.90 9.47 -3.21
CA VAL A 156 -14.44 9.46 -1.82
C VAL A 156 -14.19 10.88 -1.31
N ILE A 157 -13.48 11.72 -2.07
CA ILE A 157 -13.17 13.11 -1.69
C ILE A 157 -14.44 13.94 -1.50
N GLN A 158 -15.49 13.67 -2.28
CA GLN A 158 -16.79 14.35 -2.11
C GLN A 158 -17.58 13.84 -0.90
N ALA A 159 -17.33 12.62 -0.46
CA ALA A 159 -18.09 12.00 0.62
C ALA A 159 -17.57 12.40 2.00
N VAL A 160 -16.26 12.62 2.17
CA VAL A 160 -15.65 12.84 3.49
C VAL A 160 -15.02 14.22 3.64
N ASN A 161 -14.89 14.68 4.89
CA ASN A 161 -14.23 15.92 5.27
C ASN A 161 -12.80 15.70 5.79
N ILE A 162 -12.46 14.47 6.19
CA ILE A 162 -11.09 14.08 6.56
C ILE A 162 -10.15 14.01 5.33
N PRO A 163 -8.84 14.19 5.53
CA PRO A 163 -7.85 14.03 4.46
C PRO A 163 -7.97 12.71 3.69
N VAL A 164 -7.90 12.81 2.36
CA VAL A 164 -7.86 11.65 1.46
C VAL A 164 -6.48 11.52 0.83
N VAL A 165 -5.92 10.32 0.91
CA VAL A 165 -4.70 9.89 0.22
C VAL A 165 -5.11 8.93 -0.91
N ILE A 166 -4.63 9.18 -2.12
CA ILE A 166 -4.97 8.32 -3.27
C ILE A 166 -3.92 7.23 -3.44
N ALA A 167 -4.35 5.99 -3.66
CA ALA A 167 -3.51 4.85 -4.01
C ALA A 167 -3.93 4.22 -5.34
N GLY A 168 -2.97 3.61 -6.04
CA GLY A 168 -3.19 2.90 -7.30
C GLY A 168 -2.86 3.76 -8.52
N GLY A 169 -1.95 3.26 -9.36
CA GLY A 169 -1.55 3.93 -10.61
C GLY A 169 -0.50 5.05 -10.48
N ILE A 170 0.10 5.24 -9.30
CA ILE A 170 1.00 6.37 -9.01
C ILE A 170 2.43 5.87 -8.76
N CYS A 171 3.40 6.38 -9.51
CA CYS A 171 4.83 6.10 -9.32
C CYS A 171 5.76 7.30 -9.52
N ASP A 172 5.24 8.45 -9.97
CA ASP A 172 6.01 9.61 -10.41
C ASP A 172 5.33 10.93 -9.99
N GLY A 173 5.94 12.07 -10.34
CA GLY A 173 5.43 13.38 -9.98
C GLY A 173 4.16 13.77 -10.73
N ARG A 174 3.94 13.23 -11.94
CA ARG A 174 2.68 13.43 -12.68
C ARG A 174 1.51 12.79 -11.94
N GLY A 175 1.69 11.59 -11.42
CA GLY A 175 0.69 10.92 -10.59
C GLY A 175 0.37 11.69 -9.30
N LEU A 176 1.39 12.24 -8.63
CA LEU A 176 1.19 13.10 -7.45
C LEU A 176 0.43 14.40 -7.81
N ALA A 177 0.82 15.08 -8.88
CA ALA A 177 0.12 16.28 -9.33
C ALA A 177 -1.34 16.00 -9.74
N ALA A 178 -1.60 14.89 -10.41
CA ALA A 178 -2.94 14.45 -10.76
C ALA A 178 -3.79 14.16 -9.50
N ALA A 179 -3.22 13.51 -8.48
CA ALA A 179 -3.90 13.28 -7.21
C ALA A 179 -4.30 14.59 -6.53
N PHE A 180 -3.41 15.59 -6.51
CA PHE A 180 -3.72 16.91 -5.97
C PHE A 180 -4.80 17.64 -6.79
N ALA A 181 -4.76 17.54 -8.11
CA ALA A 181 -5.80 18.10 -8.97
C ALA A 181 -7.20 17.47 -8.71
N LEU A 182 -7.24 16.22 -8.25
CA LEU A 182 -8.48 15.56 -7.83
C LEU A 182 -8.96 15.98 -6.43
N GLY A 183 -8.15 16.71 -5.66
CA GLY A 183 -8.46 17.17 -4.31
C GLY A 183 -7.86 16.31 -3.19
N ALA A 184 -7.00 15.34 -3.53
CA ALA A 184 -6.30 14.57 -2.50
C ALA A 184 -5.21 15.40 -1.82
N GLN A 185 -4.85 15.01 -0.61
CA GLN A 185 -3.77 15.66 0.14
C GLN A 185 -2.43 14.93 0.04
N GLY A 186 -2.43 13.71 -0.49
CA GLY A 186 -1.23 12.91 -0.68
C GLY A 186 -1.48 11.68 -1.53
N VAL A 187 -0.43 10.89 -1.73
CA VAL A 187 -0.46 9.64 -2.48
C VAL A 187 0.14 8.49 -1.70
N GLN A 188 -0.35 7.28 -1.96
CA GLN A 188 0.26 6.04 -1.54
C GLN A 188 0.78 5.29 -2.78
N MET A 189 2.08 4.98 -2.78
CA MET A 189 2.74 4.27 -3.87
C MET A 189 3.20 2.89 -3.37
N GLY A 190 3.01 1.86 -4.18
CA GLY A 190 3.42 0.48 -3.87
C GLY A 190 4.52 0.00 -4.81
N THR A 191 4.13 -0.29 -6.07
CA THR A 191 5.00 -0.88 -7.11
C THR A 191 6.38 -0.25 -7.22
N VAL A 192 6.48 1.09 -7.23
CA VAL A 192 7.78 1.79 -7.35
C VAL A 192 8.70 1.55 -6.15
N PHE A 193 8.14 1.37 -4.95
CA PHE A 193 8.92 1.07 -3.74
C PHE A 193 9.33 -0.41 -3.66
N CYS A 194 8.59 -1.33 -4.30
CA CYS A 194 9.08 -2.70 -4.49
C CYS A 194 10.37 -2.70 -5.33
N ALA A 195 10.43 -1.85 -6.37
CA ALA A 195 11.62 -1.66 -7.21
C ALA A 195 12.63 -0.67 -6.60
N SER A 196 12.73 -0.60 -5.27
CA SER A 196 13.77 0.19 -4.60
C SER A 196 14.97 -0.66 -4.18
N GLN A 197 16.12 -0.04 -3.92
CA GLN A 197 17.30 -0.76 -3.43
C GLN A 197 17.06 -1.32 -2.02
N GLU A 198 16.32 -0.59 -1.20
CA GLU A 198 16.07 -0.86 0.21
C GLU A 198 14.98 -1.90 0.45
N ALA A 199 14.14 -2.21 -0.56
CA ALA A 199 13.18 -3.31 -0.47
C ALA A 199 13.93 -4.65 -0.29
N PRO A 200 13.67 -5.40 0.81
CA PRO A 200 14.38 -6.64 1.13
C PRO A 200 13.79 -7.84 0.37
N ILE A 201 13.73 -7.72 -0.95
CA ILE A 201 13.16 -8.72 -1.86
C ILE A 201 14.18 -9.10 -2.94
N ALA A 202 13.97 -10.27 -3.53
CA ALA A 202 14.83 -10.83 -4.57
C ALA A 202 15.00 -9.85 -5.74
N GLN A 203 16.20 -9.83 -6.30
CA GLN A 203 16.58 -8.91 -7.37
C GLN A 203 15.73 -9.15 -8.63
N GLU A 204 15.43 -10.42 -8.92
CA GLU A 204 14.60 -10.86 -10.05
C GLU A 204 13.16 -10.34 -9.94
N TYR A 205 12.63 -10.19 -8.71
CA TYR A 205 11.31 -9.59 -8.50
C TYR A 205 11.34 -8.11 -8.89
N LYS A 206 12.41 -7.39 -8.54
CA LYS A 206 12.58 -5.97 -8.90
C LYS A 206 12.77 -5.80 -10.41
N GLU A 207 13.51 -6.69 -11.04
CA GLU A 207 13.71 -6.70 -12.49
C GLU A 207 12.43 -7.04 -13.26
N ALA A 208 11.62 -7.96 -12.75
CA ALA A 208 10.30 -8.25 -13.33
C ALA A 208 9.40 -7.00 -13.35
N ILE A 209 9.50 -6.12 -12.33
CA ILE A 209 8.79 -4.84 -12.32
C ILE A 209 9.33 -3.90 -13.40
N VAL A 210 10.65 -3.74 -13.49
CA VAL A 210 11.29 -2.83 -14.45
C VAL A 210 11.05 -3.26 -15.91
N ASN A 211 10.95 -4.56 -16.16
CA ASN A 211 10.71 -5.11 -17.49
C ASN A 211 9.22 -5.20 -17.86
N CYS A 212 8.32 -4.98 -16.90
CA CYS A 212 6.87 -5.08 -17.09
C CYS A 212 6.37 -3.99 -18.05
N GLN A 213 5.46 -4.34 -18.96
CA GLN A 213 4.70 -3.37 -19.74
C GLN A 213 3.37 -3.05 -19.04
N LEU A 214 2.75 -1.92 -19.41
CA LEU A 214 1.43 -1.51 -18.87
C LEU A 214 0.35 -2.59 -19.03
N THR A 215 0.44 -3.40 -20.09
CA THR A 215 -0.54 -4.45 -20.43
C THR A 215 -0.23 -5.82 -19.81
N ASP A 216 0.86 -5.96 -19.06
CA ASP A 216 1.33 -7.27 -18.62
C ASP A 216 0.69 -7.74 -17.31
N THR A 217 -0.14 -6.91 -16.68
CA THR A 217 -0.88 -7.32 -15.48
C THR A 217 -2.28 -7.84 -15.80
N VAL A 218 -2.79 -8.70 -14.93
CA VAL A 218 -4.15 -9.24 -14.96
C VAL A 218 -4.73 -9.26 -13.55
N VAL A 219 -6.06 -9.29 -13.43
CA VAL A 219 -6.75 -9.57 -12.17
C VAL A 219 -7.42 -10.93 -12.26
N ILE A 220 -7.16 -11.80 -11.29
CA ILE A 220 -7.80 -13.10 -11.12
C ILE A 220 -8.54 -13.16 -9.78
N GLY A 221 -9.44 -14.13 -9.59
CA GLY A 221 -10.10 -14.37 -8.29
C GLY A 221 -11.31 -13.48 -7.99
N ARG A 222 -11.85 -12.75 -8.99
CA ARG A 222 -13.07 -11.93 -8.81
C ARG A 222 -14.28 -12.79 -8.46
N GLU A 223 -14.42 -13.91 -9.14
CA GLU A 223 -15.49 -14.91 -9.03
C GLU A 223 -15.58 -15.57 -7.64
N ILE A 224 -14.48 -15.60 -6.90
CA ILE A 224 -14.38 -16.14 -5.53
C ILE A 224 -14.29 -15.05 -4.46
N GLY A 225 -14.44 -13.77 -4.85
CA GLY A 225 -14.39 -12.64 -3.92
C GLY A 225 -13.00 -12.36 -3.33
N ALA A 226 -11.93 -12.78 -4.01
CA ALA A 226 -10.53 -12.50 -3.66
C ALA A 226 -9.75 -11.97 -4.87
N PRO A 227 -10.19 -10.85 -5.48
CA PRO A 227 -9.52 -10.25 -6.63
C PRO A 227 -8.10 -9.82 -6.30
N VAL A 228 -7.12 -10.28 -7.08
CA VAL A 228 -5.71 -9.91 -6.94
C VAL A 228 -5.10 -9.53 -8.28
N ARG A 229 -4.38 -8.39 -8.33
CA ARG A 229 -3.61 -7.94 -9.49
C ARG A 229 -2.16 -8.36 -9.40
N LEU A 230 -1.66 -8.89 -10.52
CA LEU A 230 -0.34 -9.48 -10.65
C LEU A 230 0.10 -9.56 -12.12
N ILE A 231 1.40 -9.76 -12.37
CA ILE A 231 1.97 -9.95 -13.71
C ILE A 231 1.49 -11.28 -14.30
N LYS A 232 1.15 -11.30 -15.58
CA LYS A 232 0.78 -12.51 -16.32
C LYS A 232 1.97 -13.47 -16.40
N SER A 233 1.74 -14.73 -16.08
CA SER A 233 2.65 -15.86 -16.30
C SER A 233 1.85 -17.14 -16.54
N ASP A 234 2.53 -18.23 -16.88
CA ASP A 234 1.88 -19.54 -17.02
C ASP A 234 1.33 -20.03 -15.66
N ALA A 235 2.06 -19.83 -14.56
CA ALA A 235 1.58 -20.15 -13.20
C ALA A 235 0.29 -19.39 -12.84
N VAL A 236 0.19 -18.13 -13.28
CA VAL A 236 -1.01 -17.29 -13.08
C VAL A 236 -2.19 -17.78 -13.89
N LYS A 237 -1.94 -18.20 -15.14
CA LYS A 237 -2.96 -18.79 -16.00
C LYS A 237 -3.48 -20.09 -15.42
N GLU A 238 -2.57 -20.95 -14.93
CA GLU A 238 -2.94 -22.19 -14.25
C GLU A 238 -3.80 -21.92 -13.00
N LEU A 239 -3.38 -20.97 -12.16
CA LEU A 239 -4.15 -20.60 -10.97
C LEU A 239 -5.55 -20.05 -11.33
N ALA A 240 -5.65 -19.25 -12.39
CA ALA A 240 -6.94 -18.78 -12.90
C ALA A 240 -7.83 -19.93 -13.41
N ASP A 241 -7.25 -20.94 -14.05
CA ASP A 241 -7.99 -22.10 -14.54
C ASP A 241 -8.42 -23.02 -13.37
N GLN A 242 -7.62 -23.12 -12.30
CA GLN A 242 -8.03 -23.79 -11.06
C GLN A 242 -9.22 -23.09 -10.40
N ILE A 243 -9.25 -21.75 -10.38
CA ILE A 243 -10.42 -20.99 -9.89
C ILE A 243 -11.67 -21.33 -10.70
N LYS A 244 -11.59 -21.35 -12.04
CA LYS A 244 -12.71 -21.79 -12.90
C LYS A 244 -13.11 -23.24 -12.64
N GLY A 245 -12.16 -24.07 -12.23
CA GLY A 245 -12.35 -25.47 -11.81
C GLY A 245 -12.99 -25.65 -10.43
N GLY A 246 -13.28 -24.57 -9.70
CA GLY A 246 -13.95 -24.61 -8.40
C GLY A 246 -13.02 -24.51 -7.19
N LEU A 247 -11.77 -24.06 -7.36
CA LEU A 247 -10.87 -23.76 -6.24
C LEU A 247 -11.53 -22.78 -5.27
N SER A 248 -11.55 -23.12 -3.99
CA SER A 248 -12.16 -22.25 -2.97
C SER A 248 -11.31 -21.01 -2.70
N ARG A 249 -11.93 -19.98 -2.10
CA ARG A 249 -11.22 -18.76 -1.69
C ARG A 249 -10.04 -19.04 -0.77
N ASP A 250 -10.22 -19.89 0.23
CA ASP A 250 -9.17 -20.14 1.24
C ASP A 250 -7.99 -20.93 0.65
N GLU A 251 -8.27 -21.88 -0.25
CA GLU A 251 -7.23 -22.61 -0.98
C GLU A 251 -6.47 -21.67 -1.92
N PHE A 252 -7.19 -20.80 -2.64
CA PHE A 252 -6.60 -19.78 -3.50
C PHE A 252 -5.67 -18.85 -2.73
N GLU A 253 -6.11 -18.28 -1.59
CA GLU A 253 -5.29 -17.37 -0.79
C GLU A 253 -4.00 -18.06 -0.28
N LYS A 254 -4.09 -19.34 0.09
CA LYS A 254 -2.93 -20.13 0.51
C LYS A 254 -1.93 -20.36 -0.62
N LEU A 255 -2.41 -20.74 -1.81
CA LEU A 255 -1.56 -20.94 -2.99
C LEU A 255 -0.92 -19.63 -3.45
N ASN A 256 -1.73 -18.57 -3.55
CA ASN A 256 -1.30 -17.23 -3.92
C ASN A 256 -0.20 -16.71 -2.97
N LEU A 257 -0.40 -16.81 -1.65
CA LEU A 257 0.61 -16.38 -0.68
C LEU A 257 1.90 -17.20 -0.77
N GLY A 258 1.80 -18.52 -0.95
CA GLY A 258 2.97 -19.39 -1.12
C GLY A 258 3.79 -19.04 -2.35
N ALA A 259 3.13 -18.81 -3.49
CA ALA A 259 3.76 -18.41 -4.75
C ALA A 259 4.36 -17.00 -4.67
N LEU A 260 3.68 -16.06 -4.01
CA LEU A 260 4.18 -14.71 -3.76
C LEU A 260 5.47 -14.74 -2.92
N VAL A 261 5.47 -15.46 -1.80
CA VAL A 261 6.67 -15.57 -0.95
C VAL A 261 7.83 -16.21 -1.71
N LYS A 262 7.57 -17.20 -2.58
CA LYS A 262 8.59 -17.81 -3.42
C LYS A 262 9.23 -16.78 -4.36
N ALA A 263 8.42 -15.98 -5.06
CA ALA A 263 8.92 -14.92 -5.93
C ALA A 263 9.72 -13.86 -5.15
N LEU A 264 9.17 -13.40 -4.02
CA LEU A 264 9.80 -12.36 -3.19
C LEU A 264 11.13 -12.78 -2.57
N THR A 265 11.27 -14.05 -2.15
CA THR A 265 12.44 -14.50 -1.39
C THR A 265 13.46 -15.28 -2.22
N LYS A 266 13.02 -15.98 -3.27
CA LYS A 266 13.87 -16.84 -4.10
C LYS A 266 14.05 -16.33 -5.52
N GLY A 267 13.40 -15.21 -5.89
CA GLY A 267 13.48 -14.66 -7.24
C GLY A 267 12.75 -15.50 -8.30
N ASP A 268 11.92 -16.47 -7.87
CA ASP A 268 11.18 -17.32 -8.78
C ASP A 268 9.95 -16.57 -9.34
N THR A 269 10.17 -15.88 -10.45
CA THR A 269 9.14 -15.06 -11.12
C THR A 269 8.42 -15.83 -12.24
N GLU A 270 8.86 -17.05 -12.55
CA GLU A 270 8.24 -17.93 -13.55
C GLU A 270 7.13 -18.78 -12.92
N GLU A 271 7.46 -19.51 -11.83
CA GLU A 271 6.55 -20.40 -11.10
C GLU A 271 5.97 -19.72 -9.84
N GLY A 272 6.54 -18.59 -9.42
CA GLY A 272 5.96 -17.73 -8.41
C GLY A 272 4.96 -16.72 -9.00
N ILE A 273 4.45 -15.84 -8.13
CA ILE A 273 3.51 -14.79 -8.52
C ILE A 273 4.07 -13.43 -8.13
N VAL A 274 4.01 -12.48 -9.07
CA VAL A 274 4.49 -11.10 -8.89
C VAL A 274 3.28 -10.16 -8.78
N THR A 275 2.87 -9.83 -7.56
CA THR A 275 1.76 -8.91 -7.30
C THR A 275 2.21 -7.45 -7.39
N ILE A 276 1.87 -6.77 -8.49
CA ILE A 276 2.17 -5.34 -8.71
C ILE A 276 1.04 -4.63 -9.46
N GLY A 277 1.02 -3.30 -9.35
CA GLY A 277 0.06 -2.44 -10.04
C GLY A 277 0.43 -2.19 -11.51
N GLN A 278 -0.55 -1.76 -12.32
CA GLN A 278 -0.34 -1.47 -13.75
C GLN A 278 0.78 -0.45 -14.00
N VAL A 279 1.02 0.44 -13.04
CA VAL A 279 2.07 1.45 -13.08
C VAL A 279 3.49 0.86 -13.16
N ALA A 280 3.66 -0.47 -13.02
CA ALA A 280 4.93 -1.14 -13.27
C ALA A 280 5.52 -0.77 -14.65
N GLY A 281 4.68 -0.60 -15.67
CA GLY A 281 5.11 -0.14 -17.00
C GLY A 281 5.68 1.28 -17.08
N ASN A 282 5.63 2.05 -15.99
CA ASN A 282 6.24 3.37 -15.85
C ASN A 282 7.47 3.34 -14.93
N VAL A 283 7.78 2.22 -14.28
CA VAL A 283 8.93 2.07 -13.39
C VAL A 283 10.10 1.55 -14.21
N THR A 284 11.02 2.42 -14.60
CA THR A 284 12.08 2.09 -15.58
C THR A 284 13.44 1.73 -14.99
N ALA A 285 13.61 1.84 -13.67
CA ALA A 285 14.88 1.55 -13.00
C ALA A 285 14.68 1.23 -11.51
N ILE A 286 15.60 0.42 -10.99
CA ILE A 286 15.75 0.18 -9.55
C ILE A 286 16.57 1.32 -8.95
N ARG A 287 15.98 2.05 -8.00
CA ARG A 287 16.57 3.30 -7.46
C ARG A 287 16.50 3.36 -5.94
N PRO A 288 17.36 4.14 -5.26
CA PRO A 288 17.22 4.40 -3.84
C PRO A 288 15.87 5.05 -3.52
N VAL A 289 15.26 4.69 -2.38
CA VAL A 289 13.98 5.26 -1.90
C VAL A 289 14.02 6.79 -1.87
N LYS A 290 15.13 7.36 -1.41
CA LYS A 290 15.32 8.81 -1.35
C LYS A 290 15.19 9.46 -2.73
N GLU A 291 15.81 8.88 -3.74
CA GLU A 291 15.74 9.39 -5.12
C GLU A 291 14.32 9.28 -5.70
N ILE A 292 13.63 8.17 -5.42
CA ILE A 292 12.22 8.00 -5.81
C ILE A 292 11.38 9.14 -5.23
N ILE A 293 11.47 9.40 -3.94
CA ILE A 293 10.67 10.44 -3.26
C ILE A 293 11.05 11.85 -3.76
N GLU A 294 12.34 12.16 -3.84
CA GLU A 294 12.80 13.49 -4.28
C GLU A 294 12.43 13.79 -5.73
N SER A 295 12.51 12.78 -6.62
CA SER A 295 12.10 12.93 -8.03
C SER A 295 10.59 13.15 -8.16
N VAL A 296 9.76 12.37 -7.45
CA VAL A 296 8.30 12.55 -7.43
C VAL A 296 7.93 13.96 -6.98
N VAL A 297 8.53 14.46 -5.89
CA VAL A 297 8.23 15.80 -5.37
C VAL A 297 8.68 16.91 -6.32
N THR A 298 9.86 16.75 -6.93
CA THR A 298 10.42 17.75 -7.85
C THR A 298 9.57 17.86 -9.11
N GLU A 299 9.29 16.72 -9.74
CA GLU A 299 8.47 16.66 -10.95
C GLU A 299 7.03 17.11 -10.68
N ALA A 300 6.43 16.78 -9.53
CA ALA A 300 5.09 17.26 -9.19
C ALA A 300 5.02 18.78 -9.13
N LYS A 301 6.04 19.45 -8.56
CA LYS A 301 6.10 20.91 -8.53
C LYS A 301 6.16 21.51 -9.94
N GLU A 302 6.93 20.90 -10.83
CA GLU A 302 7.01 21.33 -12.24
C GLU A 302 5.65 21.19 -12.94
N VAL A 303 4.98 20.04 -12.78
CA VAL A 303 3.66 19.80 -13.37
C VAL A 303 2.62 20.78 -12.83
N LEU A 304 2.59 21.02 -11.51
CA LEU A 304 1.64 21.95 -10.90
C LEU A 304 1.88 23.40 -11.34
N ASN A 305 3.14 23.82 -11.47
CA ASN A 305 3.47 25.14 -12.02
C ASN A 305 2.98 25.27 -13.47
N ASN A 306 3.13 24.24 -14.29
CA ASN A 306 2.64 24.24 -15.67
C ASN A 306 1.10 24.28 -15.74
N LEU A 307 0.41 23.58 -14.85
CA LEU A 307 -1.07 23.60 -14.79
C LEU A 307 -1.60 24.99 -14.39
N SER A 308 -0.89 25.71 -13.53
CA SER A 308 -1.29 27.06 -13.12
C SER A 308 -1.19 28.13 -14.23
N ALA A 309 -0.57 27.77 -15.37
CA ALA A 309 -0.46 28.65 -16.52
C ALA A 309 -1.71 28.66 -17.42
N PHE A 310 -2.69 27.77 -17.18
CA PHE A 310 -4.01 27.77 -17.81
C PHE A 310 -4.97 28.67 -17.02
#